data_AF-A0A5D4KDS0-F1
#
_entry.id   AF-A0A5D4KDS0-F1
#
_cell.length_a   1.000
_cell.length_b   1.000
_cell.length_c   1.000
_cell.angle_alpha   90.00
_cell.angle_beta   90.00
_cell.angle_gamma   90.00
#
_symmetry.space_group_name_H-M   'P 1'
#
loop_
_entity.id
_entity.type
_entity.pdbx_description
1 polymer ?
#
loop_
_entity_poly.entity_id
_entity_poly.type
_entity_poly.pdbx_seq_one_letter_code
_entity_poly.pdbx_strand_id
1 'polypeptide(L)'
;MNKMRRFVLKSILLVSILFVGVLIGMQKANDGIRDMKGYDEDGFGTPLTISEDETGNIEASLLGQEMGSASISEKKKKLEEMKSFNFFSEIGKSVAGAVKSIAEKTVELVSSLI
;
A
#
# COMPACT_ATOMS: atom_id res chain seq x y z
N MET A 1 19.52 -35.73 -16.76
CA MET A 1 19.79 -34.28 -16.61
C MET A 1 20.64 -34.03 -15.37
N ASN A 2 21.87 -33.54 -15.55
CA ASN A 2 22.90 -33.42 -14.50
C ASN A 2 22.44 -32.48 -13.36
N LYS A 3 22.92 -32.72 -12.12
CA LYS A 3 22.56 -31.91 -10.93
C LYS A 3 22.75 -30.41 -11.15
N MET A 4 23.87 -30.00 -11.76
CA MET A 4 24.14 -28.59 -12.11
C MET A 4 23.15 -28.02 -13.11
N ARG A 5 22.79 -28.79 -14.16
CA ARG A 5 21.80 -28.35 -15.15
C ARG A 5 20.41 -28.15 -14.53
N ARG A 6 20.02 -29.00 -13.57
CA ARG A 6 18.74 -28.82 -12.83
C ARG A 6 18.76 -27.58 -11.95
N PHE A 7 19.88 -27.27 -11.30
CA PHE A 7 20.04 -26.06 -10.49
C PHE A 7 19.92 -24.79 -11.34
N VAL A 8 20.69 -24.71 -12.44
CA VAL A 8 20.65 -23.58 -13.38
C VAL A 8 19.24 -23.37 -13.95
N LEU A 9 18.55 -24.45 -14.32
CA LEU A 9 17.17 -24.37 -14.82
C LEU A 9 16.20 -23.79 -13.79
N LYS A 10 16.33 -24.20 -12.51
CA LYS A 10 15.51 -23.67 -11.41
C LYS A 10 15.81 -22.19 -11.14
N SER A 11 17.08 -21.79 -11.18
CA SER A 11 17.48 -20.39 -11.01
C SER A 11 16.94 -19.50 -12.13
N ILE A 12 17.05 -19.94 -13.39
CA ILE A 12 16.48 -19.21 -14.53
C ILE A 12 14.96 -19.09 -14.41
N LEU A 13 14.29 -20.17 -14.03
CA LEU A 13 12.84 -20.15 -13.80
C LEU A 13 12.45 -19.16 -12.70
N LEU A 14 13.17 -19.17 -11.57
CA LEU A 14 12.91 -18.28 -10.44
C LEU A 14 13.10 -16.81 -10.84
N VAL A 15 14.21 -16.49 -11.53
CA VAL A 15 14.46 -15.14 -12.05
C VAL A 15 13.37 -14.72 -13.04
N SER A 16 12.92 -15.63 -13.90
CA SER A 16 11.85 -15.34 -14.87
C SER A 16 10.52 -15.02 -14.16
N ILE A 17 10.16 -15.79 -13.14
CA ILE A 17 8.95 -15.54 -12.34
C ILE A 17 9.05 -14.18 -11.64
N LEU A 18 10.21 -13.87 -11.03
CA LEU A 18 10.45 -12.59 -10.38
C LEU A 18 10.33 -11.43 -11.38
N PHE A 19 10.90 -11.59 -12.58
CA PHE A 19 10.87 -10.58 -13.63
C PHE A 19 9.43 -10.28 -14.09
N VAL A 20 8.62 -11.32 -14.29
CA VAL A 20 7.18 -11.15 -14.59
C VAL A 20 6.46 -10.42 -13.45
N GLY A 21 6.76 -10.78 -12.20
CA GLY A 21 6.20 -10.09 -11.02
C GLY A 21 6.53 -8.59 -10.99
N VAL A 22 7.77 -8.23 -11.33
CA VAL A 22 8.19 -6.82 -11.44
C VAL A 22 7.43 -6.09 -12.54
N LEU A 23 7.28 -6.69 -13.74
CA LEU A 23 6.53 -6.08 -14.84
C LEU A 23 5.06 -5.83 -14.47
N ILE A 24 4.41 -6.79 -13.83
CA ILE A 24 3.04 -6.64 -13.33
C ILE A 24 2.98 -5.52 -12.28
N GLY A 25 3.96 -5.46 -11.38
CA GLY A 25 4.07 -4.40 -10.38
C GLY A 25 4.19 -3.01 -11.00
N MET A 26 4.99 -2.87 -12.06
CA MET A 26 5.13 -1.61 -12.79
C MET A 26 3.81 -1.20 -13.47
N GLN A 27 3.10 -2.12 -14.11
CA GLN A 27 1.79 -1.84 -14.72
C GLN A 27 0.78 -1.38 -13.67
N LYS A 28 0.66 -2.12 -12.56
CA LYS A 28 -0.25 -1.78 -11.46
C LYS A 28 0.09 -0.43 -10.80
N ALA A 29 1.37 -0.10 -10.68
CA ALA A 29 1.80 1.20 -10.19
C ALA A 29 1.44 2.33 -11.16
N ASN A 30 1.61 2.10 -12.47
CA ASN A 30 1.22 3.07 -13.49
C ASN A 30 -0.29 3.32 -13.50
N ASP A 31 -1.10 2.25 -13.43
CA ASP A 31 -2.55 2.38 -13.31
C ASP A 31 -2.94 3.09 -12.02
N GLY A 32 -2.32 2.74 -10.88
CA GLY A 32 -2.55 3.45 -9.61
C GLY A 32 -2.21 4.94 -9.68
N ILE A 33 -1.17 5.32 -10.42
CA ILE A 33 -0.85 6.75 -10.66
C ILE A 33 -1.88 7.40 -11.60
N ARG A 34 -2.39 6.68 -12.61
CA ARG A 34 -3.44 7.19 -13.51
C ARG A 34 -4.75 7.43 -12.75
N ASP A 35 -5.17 6.48 -11.94
CA ASP A 35 -6.39 6.56 -11.11
C ASP A 35 -6.28 7.70 -10.10
N MET A 36 -5.09 7.88 -9.51
CA MET A 36 -4.82 8.93 -8.53
C MET A 36 -4.71 10.33 -9.17
N LYS A 37 -4.44 10.41 -10.47
CA LYS A 37 -4.46 11.65 -11.25
C LYS A 37 -5.83 11.94 -11.89
N GLY A 38 -6.80 11.03 -11.75
CA GLY A 38 -8.19 11.26 -12.19
C GLY A 38 -8.38 11.30 -13.71
N TYR A 39 -7.51 10.65 -14.49
CA TYR A 39 -7.53 10.72 -15.96
C TYR A 39 -8.67 9.94 -16.63
N ASP A 40 -9.53 9.24 -15.89
CA ASP A 40 -10.64 8.44 -16.43
C ASP A 40 -11.98 9.20 -16.51
N GLU A 41 -12.02 10.48 -16.14
CA GLU A 41 -13.22 11.31 -16.32
C GLU A 41 -12.93 12.36 -17.40
N ASP A 42 -13.46 12.11 -18.60
CA ASP A 42 -13.67 13.14 -19.61
C ASP A 42 -14.54 14.26 -19.01
N GLY A 43 -13.87 15.24 -18.42
CA GLY A 43 -14.44 16.49 -17.97
C GLY A 43 -14.78 16.54 -16.49
N PHE A 44 -13.82 16.89 -15.64
CA PHE A 44 -14.14 17.65 -14.43
C PHE A 44 -13.14 18.78 -14.20
N GLY A 45 -13.72 19.96 -14.04
CA GLY A 45 -13.08 21.26 -14.19
C GLY A 45 -12.06 21.59 -13.10
N THR A 46 -11.16 22.48 -13.49
CA THR A 46 -10.29 23.31 -12.65
C THR A 46 -10.85 23.49 -11.23
N PRO A 47 -10.20 22.95 -10.17
CA PRO A 47 -10.81 22.91 -8.83
C PRO A 47 -10.96 24.26 -8.12
N LEU A 48 -10.60 25.37 -8.76
CA LEU A 48 -10.64 26.70 -8.13
C LEU A 48 -10.85 27.76 -9.23
N THR A 49 -12.09 28.17 -9.44
CA THR A 49 -12.37 29.44 -10.10
C THR A 49 -12.77 30.43 -9.03
N ILE A 50 -11.82 31.25 -8.58
CA ILE A 50 -12.12 32.43 -7.77
C ILE A 50 -12.64 33.47 -8.77
N SER A 51 -13.94 33.73 -8.74
CA SER A 51 -14.53 34.90 -9.42
C SER A 51 -14.92 35.90 -8.35
N GLU A 52 -14.38 37.10 -8.47
CA GLU A 52 -14.62 38.23 -7.59
C GLU A 52 -15.85 38.99 -8.12
N ASP A 53 -16.92 39.05 -7.32
CA ASP A 53 -18.09 39.90 -7.55
C ASP A 53 -17.73 41.36 -7.20
N GLU A 54 -18.27 42.30 -7.98
CA GLU A 54 -18.06 43.75 -7.89
C GLU A 54 -18.47 44.40 -6.53
N THR A 55 -18.97 43.62 -5.58
CA THR A 55 -19.41 44.01 -4.22
C THR A 55 -18.47 43.50 -3.11
N GLY A 56 -17.36 42.84 -3.45
CA GLY A 56 -16.27 42.54 -2.51
C GLY A 56 -16.57 41.47 -1.45
N ASN A 57 -17.52 40.57 -1.70
CA ASN A 57 -17.74 39.40 -0.83
C ASN A 57 -17.09 38.15 -1.44
N ILE A 58 -16.13 37.56 -0.71
CA ILE A 58 -15.40 36.37 -1.14
C ILE A 58 -16.21 35.13 -0.73
N GLU A 59 -17.00 34.58 -1.64
CA GLU A 59 -17.69 33.31 -1.41
C GLU A 59 -16.84 32.14 -1.95
N ALA A 60 -16.07 31.51 -1.05
CA ALA A 60 -15.35 30.28 -1.35
C ALA A 60 -16.31 29.07 -1.29
N SER A 61 -16.93 28.73 -2.41
CA SER A 61 -17.74 27.51 -2.54
C SER A 61 -16.83 26.28 -2.66
N LEU A 62 -16.53 25.64 -1.52
CA LEU A 62 -15.91 24.32 -1.47
C LEU A 62 -17.00 23.27 -1.76
N LEU A 63 -17.02 22.80 -3.01
CA LEU A 63 -17.67 21.55 -3.45
C LEU A 63 -19.10 21.36 -2.94
N GLY A 64 -20.06 22.12 -3.49
CA GLY A 64 -21.37 21.67 -3.99
C GLY A 64 -22.22 20.63 -3.24
N GLN A 65 -21.93 20.25 -2.00
CA GLN A 65 -22.73 19.33 -1.20
C GLN A 65 -22.54 19.69 0.26
N GLU A 66 -23.66 20.04 0.92
CA GLU A 66 -23.79 19.93 2.37
C GLU A 66 -23.43 18.49 2.79
N MET A 67 -22.16 18.26 3.10
CA MET A 67 -21.73 17.01 3.72
C MET A 67 -22.16 17.04 5.19
N GLY A 68 -23.38 16.56 5.43
CA GLY A 68 -23.89 16.31 6.77
C GLY A 68 -22.90 15.52 7.62
N SER A 69 -22.73 15.98 8.86
CA SER A 69 -21.79 15.51 9.90
C SER A 69 -21.79 14.00 10.20
N ALA A 70 -22.77 13.25 9.68
CA ALA A 70 -22.87 11.79 9.82
C ALA A 70 -21.75 11.04 9.06
N SER A 71 -21.32 11.53 7.90
CA SER A 71 -20.38 10.82 7.01
C SER A 71 -18.93 10.83 7.49
N ILE A 72 -18.53 11.85 8.25
CA ILE A 72 -17.18 11.96 8.85
C ILE A 72 -17.04 11.00 10.03
N SER A 73 -18.09 10.85 10.84
CA SER A 73 -18.11 9.94 12.00
C SER A 73 -17.97 8.48 11.56
N GLU A 74 -18.66 8.09 10.50
CA GLU A 74 -18.63 6.72 9.98
C GLU A 74 -17.26 6.36 9.36
N LYS A 75 -16.62 7.31 8.66
CA LYS A 75 -15.25 7.15 8.14
C LYS A 75 -14.22 7.06 9.27
N LYS A 76 -14.37 7.86 10.33
CA LYS A 76 -13.52 7.77 11.53
C LYS A 76 -13.65 6.40 12.20
N LYS A 77 -14.87 5.89 12.35
CA LYS A 77 -15.13 4.57 12.93
C LYS A 77 -14.46 3.45 12.14
N LYS A 78 -14.55 3.45 10.80
CA LYS A 78 -13.84 2.48 9.95
C LYS A 78 -12.31 2.57 10.05
N LEU A 79 -11.76 3.78 10.14
CA LEU A 79 -10.32 4.00 10.36
C LEU A 79 -9.86 3.45 11.70
N GLU A 80 -10.67 3.62 12.75
CA GLU A 80 -10.40 3.11 14.09
C GLU A 80 -10.51 1.58 14.14
N GLU A 81 -11.47 1.00 13.41
CA GLU A 81 -11.64 -0.44 13.22
C GLU A 81 -10.46 -1.07 12.43
N MET A 82 -9.94 -0.37 11.41
CA MET A 82 -8.73 -0.78 10.68
C MET A 82 -7.46 -0.69 11.55
N LYS A 83 -7.37 0.33 12.42
CA LYS A 83 -6.24 0.52 13.34
C LYS A 83 -6.24 -0.51 14.48
N SER A 84 -7.42 -0.99 14.86
CA SER A 84 -7.62 -1.99 15.92
C SER A 84 -7.65 -3.43 15.40
N PHE A 85 -7.39 -3.65 14.11
CA PHE A 85 -7.43 -4.97 13.47
C PHE A 85 -6.30 -5.87 14.01
N ASN A 86 -6.64 -6.58 15.08
CA ASN A 86 -5.84 -7.56 15.83
C ASN A 86 -5.14 -8.58 14.92
N PHE A 87 -5.72 -8.87 13.75
CA PHE A 87 -5.17 -9.77 12.73
C PHE A 87 -3.77 -9.38 12.21
N PHE A 88 -3.50 -8.10 11.95
CA PHE A 88 -2.14 -7.68 11.55
C PHE A 88 -1.16 -7.81 12.70
N SER A 89 -1.64 -7.57 13.93
CA SER A 89 -0.85 -7.75 15.14
C SER A 89 -0.56 -9.22 15.41
N GLU A 90 -1.51 -10.12 15.12
CA GLU A 90 -1.38 -11.57 15.29
C GLU A 90 -0.40 -12.17 14.27
N ILE A 91 -0.49 -11.76 13.01
CA ILE A 91 0.50 -12.07 11.97
C ILE A 91 1.88 -11.55 12.37
N GLY A 92 1.95 -10.28 12.81
CA GLY A 92 3.20 -9.67 13.28
C GLY A 92 3.81 -10.43 14.46
N LYS A 93 2.98 -10.93 15.38
CA LYS A 93 3.40 -11.72 16.54
C LYS A 93 3.99 -13.07 16.14
N SER A 94 3.39 -13.73 15.15
CA SER A 94 3.91 -14.97 14.58
C SER A 94 5.26 -14.77 13.91
N VAL A 95 5.39 -13.72 13.09
CA VAL A 95 6.65 -13.35 12.42
C VAL A 95 7.73 -13.01 13.44
N ALA A 96 7.41 -12.18 14.45
CA ALA A 96 8.35 -11.83 15.51
C ALA A 96 8.80 -13.07 16.31
N GLY A 97 7.89 -14.01 16.57
CA GLY A 97 8.22 -15.29 17.21
C GLY A 97 9.24 -16.11 16.40
N ALA A 98 9.04 -16.23 15.09
CA ALA A 98 9.98 -16.93 14.22
C ALA A 98 11.37 -16.27 14.21
N VAL A 99 11.43 -14.95 14.12
CA VAL A 99 12.68 -14.19 14.18
C VAL A 99 13.40 -14.38 15.51
N LYS A 100 12.65 -14.34 16.63
CA LYS A 100 13.19 -14.56 17.97
C LYS A 100 13.81 -15.96 18.12
N SER A 101 13.12 -17.00 17.67
CA SER A 101 13.64 -18.38 17.73
C SER A 101 14.90 -18.58 16.87
N ILE A 102 15.00 -17.91 15.73
CA ILE A 102 16.21 -17.96 14.89
C ILE A 102 17.37 -17.26 15.61
N ALA A 103 17.12 -16.09 16.19
CA ALA A 103 18.13 -15.34 16.94
C ALA A 103 18.63 -16.13 18.16
N GLU A 104 17.74 -16.71 18.96
CA GLU A 104 18.09 -17.54 20.11
C GLU A 104 18.96 -18.73 19.72
N LYS A 105 18.57 -19.49 18.70
CA LYS A 105 19.36 -20.63 18.20
C LYS A 105 20.72 -20.20 17.66
N THR A 106 20.80 -19.04 17.04
CA THR A 106 22.08 -18.51 16.52
C THR A 106 23.02 -18.16 17.67
N VAL A 107 22.50 -17.51 18.72
CA VAL A 107 23.27 -17.17 19.92
C VAL A 107 23.71 -18.45 20.66
N GLU A 108 22.83 -19.44 20.79
CA GLU A 108 23.15 -20.74 21.40
C GLU A 108 24.28 -21.46 20.65
N LEU A 109 24.22 -21.51 19.32
CA LEU A 109 25.25 -22.15 18.51
C LEU A 109 26.61 -21.45 18.65
N VAL A 110 26.62 -20.12 18.62
CA VAL A 110 27.85 -19.34 18.83
C VAL A 110 28.40 -19.54 20.24
N SER A 111 27.53 -19.53 21.26
CA SER A 111 27.93 -19.76 22.65
C SER A 111 28.39 -21.19 22.93
N SER A 112 27.95 -22.18 22.14
CA SER A 112 28.37 -23.58 22.27
C SER A 112 29.70 -23.90 21.58
N LEU A 113 30.18 -22.99 20.71
CA LEU A 113 31.40 -23.16 19.91
C LEU A 113 32.62 -22.45 20.53
N ILE A 114 32.37 -21.51 21.47
CA ILE A 114 33.35 -20.86 22.33
C ILE A 114 33.48 -21.66 23.64
#